data_AF-J7L5W9-F1
#
_entry.id   AF-J7L5W9-F1
#
_cell.length_a   1.000
_cell.length_b   1.000
_cell.length_c   1.000
_cell.angle_alpha   90.00
_cell.angle_beta   90.00
_cell.angle_gamma   90.00
#
_symmetry.space_group_name_H-M   'P 1'
#
loop_
_entity.id
_entity.type
_entity.pdbx_description
1 polymer ?
#
loop_
_entity_poly.entity_id
_entity_poly.type
_entity_poly.pdbx_seq_one_letter_code
_entity_poly.pdbx_strand_id
1 'polypeptide(L)'
;MTRILHLTEFARWRAGGDAEAESLAAEGFLHASPDEPTMLAVANRFYARTAEPMVVLVVDTDRLEAEVRWEAADPVPPPGVGAEVLFPHVYGPIPRTAVIEVLHPVRDDRGTYTALERLPEQA
;
A
#
# COMPACT_ATOMS: atom_id res chain seq x y z
N MET A 1 -11.41 8.04 11.98
CA MET A 1 -10.05 7.66 11.58
C MET A 1 -10.08 6.28 10.94
N THR A 2 -10.48 6.27 9.67
CA THR A 2 -10.33 5.08 8.82
C THR A 2 -8.92 5.12 8.23
N ARG A 3 -8.25 3.97 8.17
CA ARG A 3 -6.87 3.87 7.69
C ARG A 3 -6.81 2.88 6.54
N ILE A 4 -5.94 3.18 5.60
CA ILE A 4 -5.64 2.30 4.45
C ILE A 4 -4.12 2.17 4.30
N LEU A 5 -3.70 1.10 3.65
CA LEU A 5 -2.29 0.79 3.45
C LEU A 5 -1.93 0.90 1.97
N HIS A 6 -0.99 1.77 1.63
CA HIS A 6 -0.51 1.92 0.25
C HIS A 6 0.95 1.44 0.14
N LEU A 7 1.22 0.51 -0.77
CA LEU A 7 2.57 -0.03 -1.02
C LEU A 7 3.24 0.79 -2.13
N THR A 8 4.48 1.21 -1.90
CA THR A 8 5.27 1.96 -2.90
C THR A 8 6.76 1.64 -2.79
N GLU A 9 7.54 1.94 -3.82
CA GLU A 9 8.99 1.77 -3.76
C GLU A 9 9.61 2.75 -2.73
N PHE A 10 10.58 2.27 -1.96
CA PHE A 10 11.25 3.09 -0.96
C PHE A 10 11.99 4.27 -1.61
N ALA A 11 12.69 4.05 -2.72
CA ALA A 11 13.34 5.13 -3.45
C ALA A 11 12.35 6.21 -3.90
N ARG A 12 11.16 5.82 -4.38
CA ARG A 12 10.09 6.75 -4.78
C ARG A 12 9.61 7.57 -3.59
N TRP A 13 9.27 6.91 -2.48
CA TRP A 13 8.86 7.61 -1.25
C TRP A 13 9.92 8.57 -0.73
N ARG A 14 11.21 8.19 -0.83
CA ARG A 14 12.37 8.98 -0.40
C ARG A 14 12.68 10.16 -1.31
N ALA A 15 12.31 10.12 -2.58
CA ALA A 15 12.50 11.23 -3.51
C ALA A 15 11.69 12.48 -3.12
N GLY A 16 10.64 12.31 -2.30
CA GLY A 16 9.79 13.39 -1.84
C GLY A 16 8.52 13.53 -2.67
N GLY A 17 7.75 14.59 -2.40
CA GLY A 17 6.43 14.79 -3.01
C GLY A 17 5.36 13.85 -2.47
N ASP A 18 4.16 14.03 -3.00
CA ASP A 18 3.00 13.20 -2.71
C ASP A 18 3.17 11.80 -3.31
N ALA A 19 2.53 10.81 -2.69
CA ALA A 19 2.58 9.45 -3.19
C ALA A 19 1.74 9.35 -4.47
N GLU A 20 2.41 8.93 -5.55
CA GLU A 20 1.83 8.62 -6.85
C GLU A 20 2.29 7.23 -7.30
N ALA A 21 1.55 6.64 -8.25
CA ALA A 21 1.90 5.38 -8.88
C ALA A 21 1.40 5.38 -10.33
N GLU A 22 1.90 4.47 -11.14
CA GLU A 22 1.49 4.32 -12.54
C GLU A 22 -0.02 4.06 -12.69
N SER A 23 -0.63 3.36 -11.73
CA SER A 23 -2.09 3.12 -11.72
C SER A 23 -2.90 4.42 -11.67
N LEU A 24 -2.38 5.50 -11.08
CA LEU A 24 -3.09 6.78 -11.10
C LEU A 24 -3.22 7.34 -12.52
N ALA A 25 -2.19 7.16 -13.35
CA ALA A 25 -2.20 7.60 -14.75
C ALA A 25 -2.95 6.61 -15.67
N ALA A 26 -2.82 5.31 -15.42
CA ALA A 26 -3.39 4.26 -16.28
C ALA A 26 -4.85 3.92 -15.97
N GLU A 27 -5.23 3.96 -14.69
CA GLU A 27 -6.52 3.48 -14.17
C GLU A 27 -7.32 4.60 -13.48
N GLY A 28 -6.66 5.70 -13.10
CA GLY A 28 -7.30 6.86 -12.46
C GLY A 28 -7.30 6.82 -10.93
N PHE A 29 -6.69 5.81 -10.31
CA PHE A 29 -6.61 5.69 -8.85
C PHE A 29 -5.34 4.96 -8.37
N LEU A 30 -5.00 5.16 -7.10
CA LEU A 30 -3.98 4.42 -6.38
C LEU A 30 -4.61 3.24 -5.65
N HIS A 31 -3.99 2.07 -5.79
CA HIS A 31 -4.37 0.89 -5.04
C HIS A 31 -3.92 0.99 -3.58
N ALA A 32 -4.80 0.60 -2.67
CA ALA A 32 -4.47 0.41 -1.27
C ALA A 32 -5.13 -0.88 -0.75
N SER A 33 -4.73 -1.29 0.45
CA SER A 33 -5.27 -2.47 1.15
C SER A 33 -5.99 -2.06 2.45
N PRO A 34 -7.02 -2.80 2.85
CA PRO A 34 -7.82 -2.52 4.04
C PRO A 34 -7.04 -2.77 5.34
N ASP A 35 -6.13 -3.74 5.33
CA ASP A 35 -5.42 -4.23 6.50
C ASP A 35 -4.09 -4.89 6.12
N GLU A 36 -3.29 -5.21 7.15
CA GLU A 36 -1.97 -5.84 7.00
C GLU A 36 -2.02 -7.22 6.33
N PRO A 37 -2.89 -8.17 6.71
CA PRO A 37 -2.98 -9.46 6.03
C PRO A 37 -3.24 -9.33 4.52
N THR A 38 -4.17 -8.44 4.13
CA THR A 38 -4.47 -8.19 2.72
C THR A 38 -3.29 -7.52 2.01
N MET A 39 -2.64 -6.54 2.66
CA MET A 39 -1.43 -5.90 2.14
C MET A 39 -0.31 -6.91 1.87
N LEU A 40 -0.03 -7.82 2.82
CA LEU A 40 0.99 -8.87 2.66
C LEU A 40 0.61 -9.84 1.52
N ALA A 41 -0.67 -10.19 1.37
CA ALA A 41 -1.13 -11.01 0.25
C ALA A 41 -0.92 -10.32 -1.11
N VAL A 42 -1.24 -9.02 -1.22
CA VAL A 42 -0.97 -8.19 -2.41
C VAL A 42 0.54 -8.11 -2.68
N ALA A 43 1.34 -7.80 -1.66
CA ALA A 43 2.80 -7.72 -1.76
C ALA A 43 3.40 -9.04 -2.24
N ASN A 44 2.94 -10.17 -1.72
CA ASN A 44 3.39 -11.50 -2.14
C ASN A 44 2.96 -11.86 -3.57
N ARG A 45 1.76 -11.44 -3.98
CA ARG A 45 1.24 -11.73 -5.32
C ARG A 45 1.99 -10.98 -6.41
N PHE A 46 2.27 -9.69 -6.20
CA PHE A 46 2.76 -8.80 -7.25
C PHE A 46 4.23 -8.39 -7.08
N TYR A 47 4.75 -8.36 -5.85
CA TYR A 47 6.04 -7.76 -5.53
C TYR A 47 7.05 -8.71 -4.86
N ALA A 48 6.74 -10.00 -4.67
CA ALA A 48 7.64 -10.96 -4.01
C ALA A 48 9.03 -11.07 -4.66
N ARG A 49 9.12 -10.83 -5.97
CA ARG A 49 10.38 -10.89 -6.75
C ARG A 49 11.02 -9.53 -6.98
N THR A 50 10.41 -8.45 -6.49
CA THR A 50 10.96 -7.09 -6.63
C THR A 50 12.23 -6.98 -5.80
N ALA A 51 13.30 -6.49 -6.43
CA ALA A 51 14.60 -6.27 -5.78
C ALA A 51 14.67 -4.89 -5.09
N GLU A 52 13.92 -3.91 -5.61
CA GLU A 52 13.77 -2.60 -4.98
C GLU A 52 13.09 -2.74 -3.61
N PRO A 53 13.65 -2.16 -2.54
CA PRO A 53 12.99 -2.13 -1.24
C PRO A 53 11.63 -1.44 -1.33
N MET A 54 10.62 -2.01 -0.66
CA MET A 54 9.27 -1.46 -0.62
C MET A 54 9.01 -0.82 0.74
N VAL A 55 8.05 0.10 0.81
CA VAL A 55 7.45 0.61 2.04
C VAL A 55 5.94 0.62 1.94
N VAL A 56 5.29 0.48 3.09
CA VAL A 56 3.84 0.62 3.24
C VAL A 56 3.56 1.94 3.95
N LEU A 57 2.84 2.83 3.28
CA LEU A 57 2.34 4.07 3.83
C LEU A 57 1.02 3.78 4.53
N VAL A 58 0.94 4.09 5.82
CA VAL A 58 -0.32 4.08 6.57
C VAL A 58 -0.96 5.45 6.39
N VAL A 59 -2.11 5.46 5.72
CA VAL A 59 -2.78 6.71 5.31
C VAL A 59 -4.04 6.91 6.14
N ASP A 60 -4.19 8.11 6.70
CA ASP A 60 -5.42 8.56 7.34
C ASP A 60 -6.36 9.13 6.28
N THR A 61 -7.47 8.44 6.00
CA THR A 61 -8.38 8.82 4.91
C THR A 61 -9.09 10.14 5.20
N ASP A 62 -9.20 10.53 6.48
CA ASP A 62 -9.84 11.79 6.88
C ASP A 62 -8.98 13.02 6.47
N ARG A 63 -7.72 12.79 6.02
CA ARG A 63 -6.78 13.81 5.53
C ARG A 63 -6.61 13.82 4.02
N LEU A 64 -7.35 12.97 3.31
CA LEU A 64 -7.34 12.95 1.86
C LEU A 64 -8.35 13.95 1.31
N GLU A 65 -7.93 14.75 0.35
CA GLU A 65 -8.84 15.54 -0.48
C GLU A 65 -9.47 14.69 -1.59
N ALA A 66 -8.76 13.64 -2.02
CA ALA A 66 -9.22 12.70 -3.02
C ALA A 66 -10.31 11.76 -2.50
N GLU A 67 -11.22 11.36 -3.38
CA GLU A 67 -12.24 10.36 -3.07
C GLU A 67 -11.60 8.99 -2.82
N VAL A 68 -12.05 8.30 -1.77
CA VAL A 68 -11.68 6.90 -1.50
C VAL A 68 -12.90 6.03 -1.73
N ARG A 69 -12.82 5.13 -2.71
CA ARG A 69 -13.87 4.13 -2.96
C ARG A 69 -13.42 2.77 -2.48
N TRP A 70 -14.36 2.00 -1.95
CA TRP A 70 -14.13 0.64 -1.49
C TRP A 70 -14.78 -0.31 -2.47
N GLU A 71 -13.97 -0.98 -3.27
CA GLU A 71 -14.42 -1.71 -4.46
C GLU A 71 -13.96 -3.16 -4.39
N ALA A 72 -14.70 -4.07 -5.01
CA ALA A 72 -14.27 -5.47 -5.08
C ALA A 72 -12.98 -5.58 -5.89
N ALA A 73 -12.16 -6.59 -5.59
CA ALA A 73 -11.00 -6.87 -6.42
C ALA A 73 -11.40 -7.20 -7.87
N ASP A 74 -10.68 -6.63 -8.83
CA ASP A 74 -10.83 -6.92 -10.26
C ASP A 74 -9.50 -7.51 -10.80
N PRO A 75 -9.49 -8.70 -11.42
CA PRO A 75 -10.64 -9.60 -11.63
C PRO A 75 -10.97 -10.49 -10.42
N VAL A 76 -9.97 -10.79 -9.57
CA VAL A 76 -10.11 -11.61 -8.35
C VAL A 76 -9.08 -11.16 -7.31
N PRO A 77 -9.37 -11.33 -6.00
CA PRO A 77 -8.42 -11.00 -4.95
C PRO A 77 -7.18 -11.91 -4.98
N PRO A 78 -6.05 -11.50 -4.38
CA PRO A 78 -4.87 -12.35 -4.26
C PRO A 78 -5.16 -13.61 -3.43
N PRO A 79 -4.40 -14.71 -3.63
CA PRO A 79 -4.57 -15.93 -2.85
C PRO A 79 -4.51 -15.66 -1.34
N GLY A 80 -5.45 -16.24 -0.60
CA GLY A 80 -5.57 -16.05 0.86
C GLY A 80 -6.47 -14.88 1.28
N VAL A 81 -7.00 -14.09 0.34
CA VAL A 81 -7.96 -13.01 0.60
C VAL A 81 -9.36 -13.43 0.12
N GLY A 82 -10.38 -13.16 0.93
CA GLY A 82 -11.78 -13.47 0.61
C GLY A 82 -12.32 -12.68 -0.57
N ALA A 83 -13.26 -13.25 -1.32
CA ALA A 83 -13.89 -12.62 -2.49
C ALA A 83 -14.76 -11.40 -2.13
N GLU A 84 -15.19 -11.32 -0.88
CA GLU A 84 -15.99 -10.25 -0.29
C GLU A 84 -15.16 -9.06 0.20
N VAL A 85 -13.82 -9.20 0.26
CA VAL A 85 -12.95 -8.13 0.73
C VAL A 85 -12.96 -6.98 -0.27
N LEU A 86 -13.26 -5.78 0.23
CA LEU A 86 -13.19 -4.55 -0.55
C LEU A 86 -11.81 -3.92 -0.41
N PHE A 87 -11.29 -3.43 -1.53
CA PHE A 87 -10.01 -2.76 -1.65
C PHE A 87 -10.26 -1.25 -1.74
N PRO A 88 -9.58 -0.44 -0.92
CA PRO A 88 -9.65 1.00 -1.05
C PRO A 88 -8.86 1.46 -2.28
N HIS A 89 -9.52 2.27 -3.11
CA HIS A 89 -8.95 2.97 -4.26
C HIS A 89 -8.99 4.47 -4.01
N VAL A 90 -7.84 5.14 -4.08
CA VAL A 90 -7.72 6.59 -3.89
C VAL A 90 -7.68 7.28 -5.25
N TYR A 91 -8.70 8.05 -5.58
CA TYR A 91 -8.86 8.71 -6.89
C TYR A 91 -8.09 10.04 -6.96
N GLY A 92 -6.79 9.98 -6.65
CA GLY A 92 -5.89 11.11 -6.60
C GLY A 92 -4.54 10.75 -5.95
N PRO A 93 -3.56 11.66 -5.95
CA PRO A 93 -2.32 11.48 -5.21
C PRO A 93 -2.58 11.41 -3.69
N ILE A 94 -1.70 10.74 -2.95
CA ILE A 94 -1.75 10.71 -1.48
C ILE A 94 -0.81 11.78 -0.93
N PRO A 95 -1.31 12.86 -0.30
CA PRO A 95 -0.47 13.87 0.31
C PRO A 95 0.41 13.30 1.40
N ARG A 96 1.66 13.75 1.53
CA ARG A 96 2.54 13.28 2.62
C ARG A 96 1.96 13.57 4.01
N THR A 97 1.18 14.63 4.14
CA THR A 97 0.49 15.02 5.38
C THR A 97 -0.62 14.03 5.79
N ALA A 98 -1.13 13.24 4.84
CA ALA A 98 -2.07 12.16 5.07
C ALA A 98 -1.39 10.86 5.53
N VAL A 99 -0.08 10.72 5.32
CA VAL A 99 0.71 9.56 5.78
C VAL A 99 1.03 9.75 7.26
N ILE A 100 0.46 8.89 8.09
CA ILE A 100 0.63 8.94 9.55
C ILE A 100 1.71 7.99 10.07
N GLU A 101 2.12 7.02 9.26
CA GLU A 101 3.17 6.06 9.58
C GLU A 101 3.74 5.43 8.29
N VAL A 102 5.01 5.02 8.34
CA VAL A 102 5.68 4.29 7.26
C VAL A 102 6.21 2.98 7.84
N LEU A 103 5.72 1.88 7.29
CA LEU A 103 6.09 0.51 7.66
C LEU A 103 6.97 -0.12 6.58
N HIS A 104 7.79 -1.07 6.97
CA HIS A 104 8.67 -1.82 6.09
C HIS A 104 8.18 -3.27 6.05
N PRO A 105 7.75 -3.76 4.88
CA PRO A 105 7.36 -5.15 4.74
C PRO A 105 8.62 -6.03 4.80
N VAL A 106 8.66 -6.96 5.76
CA VAL A 106 9.78 -7.89 5.95
C VAL A 106 9.56 -9.20 5.22
N ARG A 107 10.64 -9.78 4.70
CA ARG A 107 10.62 -11.07 4.00
C ARG A 107 11.30 -12.17 4.82
N ASP A 108 10.78 -13.38 4.73
CA ASP A 108 11.44 -14.59 5.23
C ASP A 108 12.61 -15.03 4.32
N ASP A 109 13.27 -16.13 4.69
CA ASP A 109 14.37 -16.74 3.94
C ASP A 109 13.97 -17.25 2.54
N ARG A 110 12.66 -17.37 2.27
CA ARG A 110 12.09 -17.75 0.98
C ARG A 110 11.69 -16.56 0.13
N GLY A 111 11.86 -15.34 0.64
CA GLY A 111 11.48 -14.11 -0.04
C GLY A 111 9.97 -13.79 0.06
N THR A 112 9.24 -14.46 0.95
CA THR A 112 7.82 -14.21 1.21
C THR A 112 7.69 -13.08 2.21
N TYR A 113 6.86 -12.08 1.92
CA TYR A 113 6.49 -11.04 2.89
C TYR A 113 5.65 -11.63 4.01
N THR A 114 6.05 -11.41 5.26
CA THR A 114 5.45 -12.04 6.45
C THR A 114 4.92 -11.08 7.51
N ALA A 115 5.43 -9.84 7.55
CA ALA A 115 4.97 -8.82 8.50
C ALA A 115 5.27 -7.40 7.98
N LEU A 116 4.60 -6.40 8.57
CA LEU A 116 4.93 -4.99 8.43
C LEU A 116 5.59 -4.48 9.71
N GLU A 117 6.83 -3.99 9.61
CA GLU A 117 7.59 -3.52 10.76
C GLU A 117 7.85 -2.02 10.69
N ARG A 118 7.75 -1.33 11.83
CA ARG A 118 8.28 0.02 11.96
C ARG A 118 9.79 -0.09 12.09
N LEU A 119 10.55 0.48 11.14
CA LEU A 119 11.98 0.61 11.36
C LEU A 119 12.21 1.59 12.51
N PRO A 120 13.12 1.28 13.45
CA PRO A 120 13.51 2.25 14.45
C PRO A 120 14.01 3.51 13.73
N GLU A 121 13.52 4.67 14.15
CA GLU A 121 14.12 5.95 13.76
C GLU A 121 15.62 5.83 14.07
N GLN A 122 16.46 5.92 13.05
CA GLN A 122 17.90 5.89 13.25
C GLN A 122 18.24 7.02 14.22
N ALA A 123 18.70 6.64 15.42
CA ALA A 123 19.19 7.55 16.45
C ALA A 123 20.38 8.38 15.94
#